data_AF-A0A813KI43-F1
#
_entry.id   AF-A0A813KI43-F1
#
_cell.length_a   1.000
_cell.length_b   1.000
_cell.length_c   1.000
_cell.angle_alpha   90.00
_cell.angle_beta   90.00
_cell.angle_gamma   90.00
#
_symmetry.space_group_name_H-M   'P 1'
#
loop_
_entity.id
_entity.type
_entity.pdbx_description
1 polymer ?
#
loop_
_entity_poly.entity_id
_entity_poly.type
_entity_poly.pdbx_seq_one_letter_code
_entity_poly.pdbx_strand_id
1 'polypeptide(L)'
;MVPRTVQLVGRTGLASFFSGFRRASSEATGIAGSPIRRLRSEVFGPSNLDLQELDVGLYAADPHRLLVPPGQRGRVFGGQVVGQAMHAATLTLPTDGRSVHSLHAYFLKAGRTDRPILYHVENTSDSRSFSTRRVLARQAGAIIYQCQVSFQVSEESDLEHALPMPLGVPKPEDCRSMDEIFEGYRGDPRVQGTSEEATASRAALEQMADFVARNPIEVRPTHEADPLDPDPHPRAPKMSVWMRTRLPLGANPNLHLCSAAFFSDLCLLPTGLLPHGINFPGISSMTKLSLMASLDHAMWFHSPFRADEWVLYDLDSPRAAGNRTLVFGRLYNQAGVLCASVAQEGVVRKRKAGDQQTAPVLPV
;
A
#
# COMPACT_ATOMS: atom_id res chain seq x y z
N MET A 1 49.07 4.90 -51.94
CA MET A 1 49.47 6.30 -51.67
C MET A 1 49.59 6.45 -50.16
N VAL A 2 50.82 6.34 -49.65
CA VAL A 2 51.32 6.86 -48.36
C VAL A 2 52.26 8.01 -48.79
N PRO A 3 52.46 9.17 -48.11
CA PRO A 3 52.72 9.38 -46.67
C PRO A 3 52.00 10.65 -46.11
N ARG A 4 52.05 11.09 -44.84
CA ARG A 4 53.21 11.43 -44.01
C ARG A 4 52.88 11.52 -42.51
N THR A 5 53.78 10.92 -41.75
CA THR A 5 54.16 11.14 -40.35
C THR A 5 54.89 12.49 -40.18
N VAL A 6 54.90 13.07 -38.98
CA VAL A 6 56.10 13.41 -38.16
C VAL A 6 55.78 14.42 -37.04
N GLN A 7 56.14 13.99 -35.82
CA GLN A 7 56.49 14.67 -34.56
C GLN A 7 57.28 16.00 -34.71
N LEU A 8 57.57 16.88 -33.74
CA LEU A 8 58.13 16.81 -32.37
C LEU A 8 58.21 18.30 -31.92
N VAL A 9 58.24 18.68 -30.64
CA VAL A 9 59.43 19.07 -29.82
C VAL A 9 58.81 19.67 -28.53
N GLY A 10 59.06 19.20 -27.30
CA GLY A 10 60.24 19.48 -26.46
C GLY A 10 60.16 20.90 -25.83
N ARG A 11 60.50 21.21 -24.57
CA ARG A 11 61.24 20.54 -23.49
C ARG A 11 61.22 21.49 -22.26
N THR A 12 61.07 20.94 -21.05
CA THR A 12 61.79 21.24 -19.77
C THR A 12 62.01 22.67 -19.21
N GLY A 13 61.68 22.82 -17.91
CA GLY A 13 62.33 23.69 -16.89
C GLY A 13 61.50 23.70 -15.59
N LEU A 14 61.89 23.03 -14.48
CA LEU A 14 62.68 23.54 -13.32
C LEU A 14 62.22 24.95 -12.87
N ALA A 15 61.90 25.28 -11.61
CA ALA A 15 62.15 24.66 -10.32
C ALA A 15 61.22 25.25 -9.22
N SER A 16 60.96 24.42 -8.19
CA SER A 16 61.00 24.69 -6.74
C SER A 16 60.81 26.13 -6.20
N PHE A 17 59.86 26.35 -5.28
CA PHE A 17 60.11 26.58 -3.84
C PHE A 17 58.84 27.04 -3.10
N PHE A 18 58.59 26.42 -1.94
CA PHE A 18 57.57 26.77 -0.96
C PHE A 18 57.85 28.13 -0.30
N SER A 19 56.81 28.93 -0.08
CA SER A 19 56.45 29.61 1.18
C SER A 19 55.68 30.90 0.90
N GLY A 20 54.61 31.17 1.65
CA GLY A 20 53.84 32.40 1.47
C GLY A 20 52.52 32.42 2.22
N PHE A 21 52.60 32.70 3.51
CA PHE A 21 51.50 32.89 4.44
C PHE A 21 50.54 34.04 4.02
N ARG A 22 49.23 33.80 4.19
CA ARG A 22 48.12 34.74 4.55
C ARG A 22 48.07 36.15 3.90
N ARG A 23 46.94 36.46 3.23
CA ARG A 23 45.78 37.20 3.80
C ARG A 23 44.70 37.49 2.75
N ALA A 24 43.45 37.27 3.17
CA ALA A 24 42.21 38.03 2.92
C ALA A 24 41.83 38.41 1.48
N SER A 25 40.71 37.87 0.99
CA SER A 25 39.43 38.60 0.86
C SER A 25 38.47 37.87 -0.07
N SER A 26 37.25 37.66 0.40
CA SER A 26 35.99 38.07 -0.26
C SER A 26 34.86 37.27 0.35
N GLU A 27 33.96 38.01 1.01
CA GLU A 27 32.67 37.53 1.46
C GLU A 27 31.86 37.07 0.24
N ALA A 28 31.58 35.77 0.18
CA ALA A 28 30.54 35.23 -0.67
C ALA A 28 29.27 35.14 0.18
N THR A 29 28.33 36.03 -0.08
CA THR A 29 26.95 35.99 0.43
C THR A 29 26.29 34.70 -0.03
N GLY A 30 26.18 33.74 0.89
CA GLY A 30 25.43 32.50 0.67
C GLY A 30 23.94 32.78 0.58
N ILE A 31 23.34 32.46 -0.57
CA ILE A 31 21.89 32.33 -0.71
C ILE A 31 21.47 31.16 0.16
N ALA A 32 20.86 31.45 1.31
CA ALA A 32 20.29 30.46 2.19
C ALA A 32 19.15 29.75 1.46
N GLY A 33 19.32 28.45 1.19
CA GLY A 33 18.26 27.59 0.70
C GLY A 33 17.10 27.54 1.68
N SER A 34 15.88 27.64 1.16
CA SER A 34 14.64 27.54 1.94
C SER A 34 14.64 26.23 2.76
N PRO A 35 14.24 26.25 4.05
CA PRO A 35 14.29 25.06 4.88
C PRO A 35 13.27 24.02 4.42
N ILE A 36 13.76 22.81 4.10
CA ILE A 36 12.95 21.62 3.80
C ILE A 36 11.99 21.36 4.97
N ARG A 37 10.69 21.55 4.73
CA ARG A 37 9.66 21.36 5.75
C ARG A 37 9.34 19.88 5.87
N ARG A 38 9.78 19.22 6.95
CA ARG A 38 9.16 17.95 7.35
C ARG A 38 7.75 18.26 7.81
N LEU A 39 6.75 17.84 7.06
CA LEU A 39 5.36 17.78 7.52
C LEU A 39 5.25 16.63 8.53
N ARG A 40 5.80 16.84 9.73
CA ARG A 40 5.51 16.02 10.89
C ARG A 40 4.25 16.59 11.52
N SER A 41 3.15 15.86 11.44
CA SER A 41 2.06 16.05 12.38
C SER A 41 2.54 15.56 13.75
N GLU A 42 2.50 16.44 14.76
CA GLU A 42 3.03 16.18 16.11
C GLU A 42 2.21 15.17 16.93
N VAL A 43 1.40 14.32 16.27
CA VAL A 43 0.52 13.32 16.90
C VAL A 43 0.53 12.01 16.10
N PHE A 44 1.70 11.44 15.78
CA PHE A 44 1.73 10.14 15.06
C PHE A 44 2.84 9.22 15.56
N GLY A 45 2.44 8.04 16.07
CA GLY A 45 3.27 6.82 15.98
C GLY A 45 3.49 6.46 14.50
N PRO A 46 4.41 5.54 14.16
CA PRO A 46 5.03 5.43 12.83
C PRO A 46 3.96 5.29 11.73
N SER A 47 3.58 6.41 11.12
CA SER A 47 2.46 6.44 10.20
C SER A 47 2.98 5.93 8.85
N ASN A 48 2.37 4.85 8.38
CA ASN A 48 2.64 4.27 7.07
C ASN A 48 2.17 5.18 5.93
N LEU A 49 1.55 6.33 6.26
CA LEU A 49 1.12 7.38 5.35
C LEU A 49 2.04 8.61 5.36
N ASP A 50 3.05 8.66 6.24
CA ASP A 50 3.91 9.84 6.38
C ASP A 50 4.66 10.12 5.08
N LEU A 51 4.65 11.40 4.69
CA LEU A 51 5.31 11.90 3.51
C LEU A 51 6.19 13.09 3.85
N GLN A 52 7.37 13.13 3.24
CA GLN A 52 8.21 14.31 3.22
C GLN A 52 7.89 15.13 1.96
N GLU A 53 7.53 16.40 2.13
CA GLU A 53 7.45 17.33 1.00
C GLU A 53 8.88 17.66 0.52
N LEU A 54 9.11 17.47 -0.78
CA LEU A 54 10.37 17.80 -1.45
C LEU A 54 10.24 19.09 -2.26
N ASP A 55 9.07 19.31 -2.85
CA ASP A 55 8.68 20.51 -3.60
C ASP A 55 7.15 20.60 -3.64
N VAL A 56 6.59 21.69 -4.16
CA VAL A 56 5.16 21.87 -4.36
C VAL A 56 4.61 20.74 -5.22
N GLY A 57 3.70 19.95 -4.64
CA GLY A 57 3.12 18.78 -5.33
C GLY A 57 4.08 17.61 -5.49
N LEU A 58 5.26 17.61 -4.85
CA LEU A 58 6.20 16.49 -4.88
C LEU A 58 6.53 16.01 -3.47
N TYR A 59 6.18 14.75 -3.21
CA TYR A 59 6.32 14.13 -1.90
C TYR A 59 7.12 12.83 -1.97
N ALA A 60 7.77 12.44 -0.87
CA ALA A 60 8.53 11.21 -0.76
C ALA A 60 8.13 10.40 0.47
N ALA A 61 7.89 9.09 0.26
CA ALA A 61 7.74 8.13 1.34
C ALA A 61 9.10 7.56 1.75
N ASP A 62 9.32 7.42 3.05
CA ASP A 62 10.52 6.82 3.63
C ASP A 62 10.58 5.31 3.33
N PRO A 63 11.63 4.81 2.63
CA PRO A 63 11.76 3.39 2.33
C PRO A 63 11.78 2.49 3.56
N HIS A 64 12.28 2.98 4.70
CA HIS A 64 12.36 2.21 5.94
C HIS A 64 11.00 1.97 6.60
N ARG A 65 9.95 2.65 6.10
CA ARG A 65 8.57 2.52 6.57
C ARG A 65 7.67 1.81 5.56
N LEU A 66 8.22 1.27 4.48
CA LEU A 66 7.46 0.54 3.48
C LEU A 66 7.21 -0.90 3.95
N LEU A 67 5.93 -1.28 3.99
CA LEU A 67 5.48 -2.60 4.41
C LEU A 67 5.66 -3.62 3.28
N VAL A 68 6.17 -4.79 3.65
CA VAL A 68 6.37 -5.92 2.75
C VAL A 68 5.42 -7.04 3.15
N PRO A 69 4.43 -7.40 2.31
CA PRO A 69 3.58 -8.55 2.56
C PRO A 69 4.38 -9.86 2.53
N PRO A 70 3.92 -10.91 3.25
CA PRO A 70 4.57 -12.22 3.24
C PRO A 70 4.70 -12.78 1.81
N GLY A 71 5.83 -13.44 1.53
CA GLY A 71 6.08 -14.04 0.21
C GLY A 71 6.34 -13.08 -0.96
N GLN A 72 6.25 -11.75 -0.76
CA GLN A 72 6.37 -10.76 -1.84
C GLN A 72 7.81 -10.25 -2.09
N ARG A 73 8.84 -10.86 -1.49
CA ARG A 73 10.28 -10.64 -1.79
C ARG A 73 10.69 -9.16 -1.94
N GLY A 74 10.36 -8.33 -0.95
CA GLY A 74 10.76 -6.90 -0.94
C GLY A 74 9.90 -5.99 -1.84
N ARG A 75 8.69 -6.44 -2.21
CA ARG A 75 7.69 -5.60 -2.86
C ARG A 75 6.81 -4.90 -1.83
N VAL A 76 6.51 -3.64 -2.13
CA VAL A 76 5.68 -2.78 -1.27
C VAL A 76 4.22 -3.25 -1.27
N PHE A 77 3.56 -3.18 -0.11
CA PHE A 77 2.13 -3.40 0.02
C PHE A 77 1.32 -2.38 -0.80
N GLY A 78 0.40 -2.85 -1.64
CA GLY A 78 -0.38 -2.01 -2.56
C GLY A 78 -1.18 -0.92 -1.85
N GLY A 79 -1.90 -1.28 -0.78
CA GLY A 79 -2.66 -0.34 0.05
C GLY A 79 -1.81 0.80 0.60
N GLN A 80 -0.53 0.57 0.92
CA GLN A 80 0.35 1.66 1.32
C GLN A 80 0.56 2.70 0.23
N VAL A 81 0.73 2.25 -1.02
CA VAL A 81 0.87 3.14 -2.17
C VAL A 81 -0.44 3.91 -2.44
N VAL A 82 -1.59 3.24 -2.31
CA VAL A 82 -2.92 3.87 -2.47
C VAL A 82 -3.14 4.96 -1.42
N GLY A 83 -2.97 4.63 -0.14
CA GLY A 83 -3.18 5.56 0.96
C GLY A 83 -2.20 6.74 0.92
N GLN A 84 -0.92 6.50 0.63
CA GLN A 84 0.08 7.56 0.50
C GLN A 84 -0.20 8.47 -0.71
N ALA A 85 -0.56 7.91 -1.87
CA ALA A 85 -0.90 8.72 -3.04
C ALA A 85 -2.12 9.60 -2.78
N MET A 86 -3.15 9.04 -2.12
CA MET A 86 -4.33 9.81 -1.74
C MET A 86 -3.98 10.91 -0.73
N HIS A 87 -3.12 10.61 0.26
CA HIS A 87 -2.65 11.61 1.21
C HIS A 87 -1.86 12.73 0.52
N ALA A 88 -0.94 12.40 -0.38
CA ALA A 88 -0.22 13.39 -1.19
C ALA A 88 -1.19 14.32 -1.92
N ALA A 89 -2.26 13.78 -2.51
CA ALA A 89 -3.29 14.59 -3.17
C ALA A 89 -3.99 15.54 -2.18
N THR A 90 -4.34 15.08 -0.97
CA THR A 90 -4.99 15.91 0.07
C THR A 90 -4.14 17.11 0.51
N LEU A 91 -2.81 16.98 0.46
CA LEU A 91 -1.88 18.06 0.84
C LEU A 91 -1.85 19.22 -0.17
N THR A 92 -2.45 19.05 -1.35
CA THR A 92 -2.51 20.06 -2.42
C THR A 92 -3.88 20.73 -2.57
N LEU A 93 -4.79 20.47 -1.62
CA LEU A 93 -6.13 21.04 -1.65
C LEU A 93 -6.13 22.48 -1.15
N PRO A 94 -7.09 23.31 -1.62
CA PRO A 94 -7.44 24.53 -0.94
C PRO A 94 -7.90 24.26 0.51
N THR A 95 -7.78 25.25 1.39
CA THR A 95 -8.18 25.15 2.80
C THR A 95 -9.68 25.37 3.02
N ASP A 96 -10.52 25.03 2.03
CA ASP A 96 -11.98 25.25 2.03
C ASP A 96 -12.77 24.04 2.54
N GLY A 97 -12.09 23.05 3.13
CA GLY A 97 -12.73 21.90 3.79
C GLY A 97 -13.14 20.75 2.86
N ARG A 98 -12.61 20.70 1.63
CA ARG A 98 -12.87 19.60 0.70
C ARG A 98 -12.47 18.24 1.28
N SER A 99 -13.34 17.26 1.07
CA SER A 99 -13.12 15.87 1.45
C SER A 99 -13.03 14.99 0.21
N VAL A 100 -12.23 13.93 0.29
CA VAL A 100 -12.18 12.92 -0.79
C VAL A 100 -13.56 12.27 -0.94
N HIS A 101 -14.06 12.14 -2.17
CA HIS A 101 -15.25 11.34 -2.45
C HIS A 101 -14.97 10.18 -3.41
N SER A 102 -13.89 10.19 -4.19
CA SER A 102 -13.50 9.03 -5.00
C SER A 102 -12.02 8.97 -5.35
N LEU A 103 -11.54 7.76 -5.60
CA LEU A 103 -10.21 7.47 -6.12
C LEU A 103 -10.28 6.35 -7.16
N HIS A 104 -9.52 6.48 -8.25
CA HIS A 104 -9.32 5.43 -9.25
C HIS A 104 -7.85 5.28 -9.57
N ALA A 105 -7.34 4.05 -9.56
CA ALA A 105 -5.92 3.79 -9.62
C ALA A 105 -5.56 2.56 -10.48
N TYR A 106 -4.33 2.57 -10.99
CA TYR A 106 -3.71 1.43 -11.66
C TYR A 106 -2.33 1.15 -11.06
N PHE A 107 -2.07 -0.13 -10.74
CA PHE A 107 -0.76 -0.64 -10.37
C PHE A 107 -0.02 -1.07 -11.63
N LEU A 108 1.07 -0.38 -11.94
CA LEU A 108 1.81 -0.60 -13.20
C LEU A 108 3.03 -1.50 -12.98
N LYS A 109 3.75 -1.31 -11.87
CA LYS A 109 4.95 -2.07 -11.52
C LYS A 109 5.02 -2.30 -10.02
N ALA A 110 5.67 -3.39 -9.62
CA ALA A 110 5.88 -3.68 -8.21
C ALA A 110 6.83 -2.64 -7.58
N GLY A 111 6.38 -1.97 -6.53
CA GLY A 111 7.21 -1.05 -5.75
C GLY A 111 8.32 -1.81 -5.02
N ARG A 112 9.48 -1.18 -4.86
CA ARG A 112 10.65 -1.70 -4.14
C ARG A 112 10.80 -1.01 -2.78
N THR A 113 11.30 -1.74 -1.78
CA THR A 113 11.55 -1.20 -0.44
C THR A 113 12.96 -0.65 -0.20
N ASP A 114 13.87 -0.80 -1.15
CA ASP A 114 15.27 -0.34 -1.03
C ASP A 114 15.45 1.15 -1.36
N ARG A 115 14.37 1.86 -1.70
CA ARG A 115 14.39 3.25 -2.17
C ARG A 115 13.04 3.93 -1.91
N PRO A 116 13.01 5.27 -1.75
CA PRO A 116 11.77 5.99 -1.54
C PRO A 116 10.80 5.83 -2.71
N ILE A 117 9.52 6.04 -2.46
CA ILE A 117 8.50 6.26 -3.50
C ILE A 117 8.28 7.77 -3.60
N LEU A 118 8.41 8.33 -4.80
CA LEU A 118 8.12 9.73 -5.07
C LEU A 118 6.69 9.87 -5.60
N TYR A 119 5.86 10.68 -4.96
CA TYR A 119 4.50 10.99 -5.36
C TYR A 119 4.47 12.40 -5.97
N HIS A 120 4.29 12.48 -7.28
CA HIS A 120 4.07 13.74 -7.98
C HIS A 120 2.58 13.97 -8.18
N VAL A 121 2.07 15.08 -7.65
CA VAL A 121 0.67 15.46 -7.64
C VAL A 121 0.47 16.61 -8.63
N GLU A 122 -0.35 16.37 -9.64
CA GLU A 122 -0.76 17.35 -10.63
C GLU A 122 -2.16 17.87 -10.29
N ASN A 123 -2.30 19.19 -10.16
CA ASN A 123 -3.61 19.81 -10.09
C ASN A 123 -4.29 19.72 -11.46
N THR A 124 -5.32 18.88 -11.58
CA THR A 124 -6.08 18.72 -12.82
C THR A 124 -7.14 19.81 -12.95
N SER A 125 -7.83 20.14 -11.85
CA SER A 125 -8.85 21.19 -11.82
C SER A 125 -9.20 21.58 -10.38
N ASP A 126 -9.50 22.86 -10.18
CA ASP A 126 -10.24 23.37 -9.02
C ASP A 126 -11.46 24.16 -9.51
N SER A 127 -12.64 23.66 -9.19
CA SER A 127 -13.92 24.30 -9.47
C SER A 127 -14.62 24.70 -8.16
N ARG A 128 -15.79 25.36 -8.26
CA ARG A 128 -16.56 25.80 -7.10
C ARG A 128 -16.80 24.67 -6.09
N SER A 129 -17.31 23.52 -6.53
CA SER A 129 -17.65 22.40 -5.64
C SER A 129 -16.66 21.23 -5.70
N PHE A 130 -15.96 21.03 -6.83
CA PHE A 130 -15.10 19.85 -7.05
C PHE A 130 -13.64 20.19 -7.32
N SER A 131 -12.74 19.37 -6.81
CA SER A 131 -11.30 19.40 -7.14
C SER A 131 -10.87 18.03 -7.63
N THR A 132 -9.95 18.00 -8.60
CA THR A 132 -9.37 16.76 -9.11
C THR A 132 -7.86 16.86 -9.08
N ARG A 133 -7.22 15.80 -8.59
CA ARG A 133 -5.77 15.62 -8.57
C ARG A 133 -5.40 14.34 -9.28
N ARG A 134 -4.32 14.38 -10.06
CA ARG A 134 -3.67 13.19 -10.59
C ARG A 134 -2.39 12.95 -9.80
N VAL A 135 -2.12 11.71 -9.40
CA VAL A 135 -0.91 11.35 -8.67
C VAL A 135 -0.14 10.30 -9.45
N LEU A 136 1.15 10.55 -9.65
CA LEU A 136 2.10 9.62 -10.26
C LEU A 136 3.12 9.20 -9.21
N ALA A 137 3.07 7.93 -8.82
CA ALA A 137 4.07 7.33 -7.94
C ALA A 137 5.24 6.78 -8.76
N ARG A 138 6.47 7.18 -8.43
CA ARG A 138 7.67 6.85 -9.20
C ARG A 138 8.77 6.26 -8.34
N GLN A 139 9.52 5.35 -8.95
CA GLN A 139 10.79 4.84 -8.43
C GLN A 139 11.78 4.68 -9.58
N ALA A 140 13.01 5.18 -9.40
CA ALA A 140 14.06 5.15 -10.43
C ALA A 140 13.59 5.63 -11.81
N GLY A 141 12.81 6.71 -11.84
CA GLY A 141 12.27 7.31 -13.07
C GLY A 141 11.02 6.64 -13.64
N ALA A 142 10.74 5.37 -13.31
CA ALA A 142 9.57 4.65 -13.79
C ALA A 142 8.32 4.95 -12.94
N ILE A 143 7.15 5.08 -13.58
CA ILE A 143 5.87 5.13 -12.88
C ILE A 143 5.53 3.71 -12.44
N ILE A 144 5.33 3.53 -11.14
CA ILE A 144 4.95 2.23 -10.55
C ILE A 144 3.45 2.16 -10.27
N TYR A 145 2.81 3.30 -10.06
CA TYR A 145 1.39 3.44 -9.75
C TYR A 145 0.92 4.83 -10.19
N GLN A 146 -0.33 4.92 -10.62
CA GLN A 146 -0.98 6.20 -10.87
C GLN A 146 -2.42 6.18 -10.37
N CYS A 147 -2.91 7.32 -9.90
CA CYS A 147 -4.33 7.49 -9.60
C CYS A 147 -4.85 8.88 -9.96
N GLN A 148 -6.18 8.96 -10.02
CA GLN A 148 -6.93 10.21 -9.96
C GLN A 148 -7.77 10.21 -8.69
N VAL A 149 -7.78 11.34 -7.99
CA VAL A 149 -8.52 11.56 -6.75
C VAL A 149 -9.43 12.75 -6.94
N SER A 150 -10.70 12.60 -6.59
CA SER A 150 -11.70 13.65 -6.68
C SER A 150 -12.22 14.00 -5.30
N PHE A 151 -12.44 15.29 -5.10
CA PHE A 151 -12.77 15.91 -3.82
C PHE A 151 -13.95 16.84 -4.00
N GLN A 152 -14.78 16.94 -2.98
CA GLN A 152 -15.98 17.77 -2.97
C GLN A 152 -16.05 18.57 -1.67
N VAL A 153 -16.59 19.78 -1.75
CA VAL A 153 -17.04 20.52 -0.57
C VAL A 153 -18.25 19.82 0.06
N SER A 154 -18.47 20.00 1.35
CA SER A 154 -19.67 19.45 2.00
C SER A 154 -20.91 20.21 1.53
N GLU A 155 -21.93 19.48 1.07
CA GLU A 155 -23.21 20.01 0.58
C GLU A 155 -24.35 19.15 1.16
N GLU A 156 -25.48 19.78 1.51
CA GLU A 156 -26.70 19.06 1.92
C GLU A 156 -27.40 18.44 0.70
N SER A 157 -28.11 17.33 0.91
CA SER A 157 -28.85 16.61 -0.12
C SER A 157 -30.18 16.08 0.43
N ASP A 158 -31.26 16.29 -0.33
CA ASP A 158 -32.57 15.67 -0.06
C ASP A 158 -32.66 14.22 -0.60
N LEU A 159 -31.64 13.76 -1.32
CA LEU A 159 -31.57 12.42 -1.90
C LEU A 159 -30.57 11.57 -1.12
N GLU A 160 -31.08 10.60 -0.37
CA GLU A 160 -30.27 9.69 0.43
C GLU A 160 -30.85 8.28 0.45
N HIS A 161 -30.02 7.28 0.15
CA HIS A 161 -30.28 5.87 0.41
C HIS A 161 -28.95 5.11 0.45
N ALA A 162 -28.93 3.97 1.14
CA ALA A 162 -27.79 3.07 1.15
C ALA A 162 -28.27 1.62 1.29
N LEU A 163 -27.43 0.67 0.85
CA LEU A 163 -27.63 -0.72 1.21
C LEU A 163 -27.38 -0.90 2.72
N PRO A 164 -28.21 -1.66 3.44
CA PRO A 164 -27.99 -1.90 4.86
C PRO A 164 -26.72 -2.73 5.09
N MET A 165 -26.13 -2.60 6.27
CA MET A 165 -25.08 -3.51 6.73
C MET A 165 -25.62 -4.96 6.78
N PRO A 166 -24.83 -5.99 6.42
CA PRO A 166 -25.25 -7.38 6.51
C PRO A 166 -25.69 -7.77 7.93
N LEU A 167 -26.75 -8.58 8.02
CA LEU A 167 -27.25 -9.11 9.28
C LEU A 167 -26.44 -10.34 9.73
N GLY A 168 -26.40 -10.60 11.04
CA GLY A 168 -25.78 -11.80 11.61
C GLY A 168 -24.26 -11.77 11.68
N VAL A 169 -23.64 -10.61 11.42
CA VAL A 169 -22.20 -10.42 11.58
C VAL A 169 -21.87 -10.35 13.08
N PRO A 170 -20.93 -11.17 13.60
CA PRO A 170 -20.50 -11.08 14.98
C PRO A 170 -19.88 -9.72 15.28
N LYS A 171 -20.00 -9.25 16.51
CA LYS A 171 -19.40 -7.98 16.93
C LYS A 171 -17.86 -8.10 16.92
N PRO A 172 -17.12 -6.99 16.73
CA PRO A 172 -15.66 -7.06 16.72
C PRO A 172 -15.08 -7.60 18.03
N GLU A 173 -15.74 -7.37 19.17
CA GLU A 173 -15.31 -7.88 20.50
C GLU A 173 -15.41 -9.41 20.60
N ASP A 174 -16.29 -10.04 19.82
CA ASP A 174 -16.49 -11.50 19.79
C ASP A 174 -15.55 -12.19 18.80
N CYS A 175 -14.80 -11.42 18.01
CA CYS A 175 -13.87 -11.93 17.00
C CYS A 175 -12.43 -11.84 17.51
N ARG A 176 -11.64 -12.91 17.35
CA ARG A 176 -10.20 -12.85 17.61
C ARG A 176 -9.51 -11.99 16.57
N SER A 177 -8.48 -11.27 17.01
CA SER A 177 -7.56 -10.57 16.13
C SER A 177 -6.65 -11.52 15.37
N MET A 178 -6.18 -11.09 14.20
CA MET A 178 -5.16 -11.82 13.46
C MET A 178 -3.88 -12.02 14.29
N ASP A 179 -3.55 -11.09 15.20
CA ASP A 179 -2.45 -11.25 16.15
C ASP A 179 -2.68 -12.47 17.06
N GLU A 180 -3.84 -12.55 17.72
CA GLU A 180 -4.21 -13.67 18.58
C GLU A 180 -4.30 -15.00 17.81
N ILE A 181 -4.79 -14.97 16.57
CA ILE A 181 -4.90 -16.15 15.71
C ILE A 181 -3.49 -16.69 15.40
N PHE A 182 -2.59 -15.86 14.84
CA PHE A 182 -1.27 -16.32 14.44
C PHE A 182 -0.33 -16.62 15.62
N GLU A 183 -0.49 -15.92 16.75
CA GLU A 183 0.24 -16.27 17.97
C GLU A 183 -0.10 -17.69 18.44
N GLY A 184 -1.37 -18.10 18.29
CA GLY A 184 -1.83 -19.46 18.59
C GLY A 184 -1.11 -20.56 17.79
N TYR A 185 -0.51 -20.24 16.65
CA TYR A 185 0.20 -21.21 15.80
C TYR A 185 1.68 -21.40 16.16
N ARG A 186 2.29 -20.54 17.00
CA ARG A 186 3.73 -20.67 17.36
C ARG A 186 4.07 -22.01 18.00
N GLY A 187 3.14 -22.60 18.75
CA GLY A 187 3.29 -23.89 19.42
C GLY A 187 2.58 -25.06 18.73
N ASP A 188 2.03 -24.88 17.53
CA ASP A 188 1.22 -25.91 16.89
C ASP A 188 2.09 -27.16 16.56
N PRO A 189 1.72 -28.38 17.02
CA PRO A 189 2.48 -29.60 16.80
C PRO A 189 2.80 -29.88 15.32
N ARG A 190 1.94 -29.45 14.39
CA ARG A 190 2.10 -29.67 12.94
C ARG A 190 3.32 -28.97 12.36
N VAL A 191 3.84 -27.95 13.04
CA VAL A 191 4.99 -27.15 12.58
C VAL A 191 6.23 -27.27 13.49
N GLN A 192 6.18 -28.15 14.50
CA GLN A 192 7.32 -28.43 15.38
C GLN A 192 8.31 -29.46 14.81
N GLY A 193 7.91 -30.22 13.79
CA GLY A 193 8.77 -31.21 13.15
C GLY A 193 9.95 -30.61 12.37
N THR A 194 10.88 -31.47 11.94
CA THR A 194 12.04 -31.12 11.11
C THR A 194 11.85 -31.46 9.63
N SER A 195 10.65 -31.92 9.24
CA SER A 195 10.34 -32.14 7.82
C SER A 195 10.44 -30.82 7.04
N GLU A 196 10.71 -30.91 5.74
CA GLU A 196 10.75 -29.75 4.85
C GLU A 196 9.41 -28.99 4.89
N GLU A 197 8.29 -29.72 4.91
CA GLU A 197 6.95 -29.14 4.97
C GLU A 197 6.67 -28.43 6.30
N ALA A 198 7.02 -29.03 7.44
CA ALA A 198 6.86 -28.40 8.75
C ALA A 198 7.71 -27.13 8.86
N THR A 199 8.95 -27.19 8.35
CA THR A 199 9.87 -26.04 8.34
C THR A 199 9.35 -24.91 7.45
N ALA A 200 8.86 -25.23 6.24
CA ALA A 200 8.29 -24.24 5.33
C ALA A 200 7.02 -23.59 5.89
N SER A 201 6.13 -24.39 6.49
CA SER A 201 4.89 -23.92 7.12
C SER A 201 5.19 -23.02 8.32
N ARG A 202 6.15 -23.40 9.18
CA ARG A 202 6.61 -22.56 10.30
C ARG A 202 7.13 -21.22 9.81
N ALA A 203 8.01 -21.21 8.81
CA ALA A 203 8.57 -19.98 8.26
C ALA A 203 7.49 -19.08 7.63
N ALA A 204 6.47 -19.67 6.98
CA ALA A 204 5.36 -18.92 6.40
C ALA A 204 4.45 -18.29 7.48
N LEU A 205 4.16 -19.04 8.55
CA LEU A 205 3.41 -18.54 9.71
C LEU A 205 4.16 -17.41 10.43
N GLU A 206 5.46 -17.56 10.66
CA GLU A 206 6.31 -16.52 11.26
C GLU A 206 6.31 -15.25 10.42
N GLN A 207 6.47 -15.36 9.09
CA GLN A 207 6.39 -14.20 8.18
C GLN A 207 5.03 -13.51 8.24
N MET A 208 3.95 -14.28 8.35
CA MET A 208 2.60 -13.73 8.46
C MET A 208 2.39 -13.04 9.81
N ALA A 209 2.79 -13.68 10.92
CA ALA A 209 2.72 -13.10 12.26
C ALA A 209 3.51 -11.77 12.33
N ASP A 210 4.72 -11.74 11.78
CA ASP A 210 5.53 -10.52 11.68
C ASP A 210 4.86 -9.42 10.85
N PHE A 211 4.20 -9.79 9.73
CA PHE A 211 3.46 -8.83 8.92
C PHE A 211 2.26 -8.26 9.69
N VAL A 212 1.48 -9.13 10.34
CA VAL A 212 0.30 -8.74 11.14
C VAL A 212 0.70 -7.81 12.29
N ALA A 213 1.77 -8.14 13.02
CA ALA A 213 2.25 -7.36 14.15
C ALA A 213 2.78 -5.97 13.75
N ARG A 214 3.39 -5.85 12.55
CA ARG A 214 3.92 -4.57 12.03
C ARG A 214 2.87 -3.74 11.28
N ASN A 215 1.75 -4.33 10.89
CA ASN A 215 0.69 -3.63 10.18
C ASN A 215 0.16 -2.49 11.09
N PRO A 216 -0.25 -1.32 10.58
CA PRO A 216 -0.90 -0.31 11.42
C PRO A 216 -2.37 -0.63 11.72
N ILE A 217 -2.92 -1.67 11.08
CA ILE A 217 -4.34 -2.01 11.09
C ILE A 217 -4.57 -3.27 11.91
N GLU A 218 -5.40 -3.16 12.94
CA GLU A 218 -5.95 -4.31 13.64
C GLU A 218 -7.03 -4.94 12.75
N VAL A 219 -6.93 -6.25 12.55
CA VAL A 219 -7.83 -7.01 11.67
C VAL A 219 -8.44 -8.13 12.48
N ARG A 220 -9.77 -8.23 12.49
CA ARG A 220 -10.53 -9.30 13.16
C ARG A 220 -11.47 -9.97 12.16
N PRO A 221 -11.12 -11.15 11.61
CA PRO A 221 -12.01 -11.86 10.70
C PRO A 221 -13.27 -12.32 11.45
N THR A 222 -14.43 -12.24 10.78
CA THR A 222 -15.71 -12.73 11.35
C THR A 222 -15.84 -14.25 11.28
N HIS A 223 -15.00 -14.88 10.47
CA HIS A 223 -14.88 -16.33 10.33
C HIS A 223 -13.40 -16.71 10.24
N GLU A 224 -12.96 -17.57 11.16
CA GLU A 224 -11.62 -18.13 11.13
C GLU A 224 -11.55 -19.31 10.16
N ALA A 225 -10.41 -19.44 9.49
CA ALA A 225 -10.05 -20.63 8.72
C ALA A 225 -8.68 -21.10 9.23
N ASP A 226 -8.43 -22.40 9.22
CA ASP A 226 -7.14 -22.94 9.63
C ASP A 226 -6.10 -22.74 8.50
N PRO A 227 -5.07 -21.88 8.66
CA PRO A 227 -3.98 -21.74 7.69
C PRO A 227 -3.21 -23.04 7.41
N LEU A 228 -3.28 -24.02 8.31
CA LEU A 228 -2.60 -25.32 8.20
C LEU A 228 -3.55 -26.47 7.82
N ASP A 229 -4.76 -26.16 7.37
CA ASP A 229 -5.70 -27.19 6.91
C ASP A 229 -5.07 -28.00 5.76
N PRO A 230 -4.90 -29.32 5.91
CA PRO A 230 -4.36 -30.18 4.85
C PRO A 230 -5.37 -30.45 3.73
N ASP A 231 -6.63 -30.05 3.85
CA ASP A 231 -7.63 -30.14 2.79
C ASP A 231 -8.61 -28.95 2.86
N PRO A 232 -8.14 -27.72 2.50
CA PRO A 232 -8.95 -26.52 2.64
C PRO A 232 -10.15 -26.57 1.67
N HIS A 233 -11.34 -26.70 2.24
CA HIS A 233 -12.57 -26.82 1.47
C HIS A 233 -12.90 -25.48 0.76
N PRO A 234 -13.40 -25.53 -0.50
CA PRO A 234 -13.94 -24.36 -1.18
C PRO A 234 -15.04 -23.68 -0.35
N ARG A 235 -14.99 -22.36 -0.26
CA ARG A 235 -15.99 -21.54 0.43
C ARG A 235 -16.68 -20.59 -0.54
N ALA A 236 -17.80 -20.01 -0.11
CA ALA A 236 -18.44 -18.94 -0.86
C ALA A 236 -17.43 -17.79 -1.10
N PRO A 237 -17.51 -17.08 -2.24
CA PRO A 237 -16.66 -15.92 -2.52
C PRO A 237 -17.10 -14.70 -1.72
N LYS A 238 -17.23 -14.85 -0.40
CA LYS A 238 -17.70 -13.82 0.52
C LYS A 238 -16.87 -13.86 1.80
N MET A 239 -16.57 -12.70 2.33
CA MET A 239 -15.85 -12.53 3.58
C MET A 239 -16.26 -11.22 4.22
N SER A 240 -16.37 -11.20 5.54
CA SER A 240 -16.53 -9.95 6.28
C SER A 240 -15.46 -9.89 7.37
N VAL A 241 -14.89 -8.71 7.58
CA VAL A 241 -13.76 -8.53 8.50
C VAL A 241 -13.83 -7.16 9.15
N TRP A 242 -13.62 -7.10 10.46
CA TRP A 242 -13.52 -5.84 11.19
C TRP A 242 -12.11 -5.29 11.09
N MET A 243 -11.99 -4.00 10.80
CA MET A 243 -10.72 -3.29 10.71
C MET A 243 -10.78 -1.97 11.46
N ARG A 244 -9.65 -1.57 12.04
CA ARG A 244 -9.39 -0.22 12.54
C ARG A 244 -7.89 0.05 12.59
N THR A 245 -7.48 1.31 12.62
CA THR A 245 -6.09 1.63 12.97
C THR A 245 -5.82 1.27 14.43
N ARG A 246 -4.62 0.74 14.70
CA ARG A 246 -4.18 0.42 16.07
C ARG A 246 -3.96 1.66 16.92
N LEU A 247 -3.64 2.80 16.29
CA LEU A 247 -3.40 4.08 16.95
C LEU A 247 -4.45 5.10 16.52
N PRO A 248 -4.81 6.05 17.40
CA PRO A 248 -5.68 7.18 17.04
C PRO A 248 -5.08 8.03 15.92
N LEU A 249 -5.94 8.56 15.04
CA LEU A 249 -5.55 9.40 13.89
C LEU A 249 -5.80 10.89 14.09
N GLY A 250 -6.39 11.29 15.22
CA GLY A 250 -6.77 12.67 15.48
C GLY A 250 -8.08 13.07 14.80
N ALA A 251 -8.20 14.34 14.40
CA ALA A 251 -9.46 14.94 13.93
C ALA A 251 -9.51 15.22 12.42
N ASN A 252 -8.43 15.00 11.67
CA ASN A 252 -8.40 15.29 10.23
C ASN A 252 -9.23 14.24 9.47
N PRO A 253 -10.40 14.60 8.88
CA PRO A 253 -11.27 13.62 8.22
C PRO A 253 -10.58 12.97 7.02
N ASN A 254 -9.83 13.73 6.22
CA ASN A 254 -9.12 13.19 5.06
C ASN A 254 -8.07 12.15 5.46
N LEU A 255 -7.48 12.26 6.65
CA LEU A 255 -6.54 11.25 7.11
C LEU A 255 -7.23 9.91 7.43
N HIS A 256 -8.43 9.94 8.00
CA HIS A 256 -9.23 8.72 8.17
C HIS A 256 -9.56 8.06 6.83
N LEU A 257 -9.93 8.86 5.81
CA LEU A 257 -10.19 8.33 4.47
C LEU A 257 -8.90 7.76 3.83
N CYS A 258 -7.75 8.42 4.00
CA CYS A 258 -6.44 7.91 3.58
C CYS A 258 -6.06 6.59 4.26
N SER A 259 -6.35 6.45 5.55
CA SER A 259 -6.18 5.19 6.27
C SER A 259 -7.14 4.11 5.80
N ALA A 260 -8.39 4.46 5.45
CA ALA A 260 -9.32 3.51 4.87
C ALA A 260 -8.90 3.03 3.47
N ALA A 261 -8.36 3.93 2.65
CA ALA A 261 -7.78 3.53 1.36
C ALA A 261 -6.50 2.70 1.50
N PHE A 262 -5.78 2.85 2.62
CA PHE A 262 -4.67 1.96 2.95
C PHE A 262 -5.18 0.54 3.24
N PHE A 263 -6.19 0.40 4.10
CA PHE A 263 -6.62 -0.92 4.56
C PHE A 263 -7.62 -1.59 3.62
N SER A 264 -8.22 -0.88 2.67
CA SER A 264 -9.12 -1.44 1.67
C SER A 264 -8.46 -2.50 0.78
N ASP A 265 -7.13 -2.47 0.63
CA ASP A 265 -6.36 -3.48 -0.12
C ASP A 265 -5.98 -4.70 0.73
N LEU A 266 -6.29 -4.71 2.03
CA LEU A 266 -6.19 -5.90 2.88
C LEU A 266 -7.42 -6.80 2.63
N CYS A 267 -7.21 -8.12 2.63
CA CYS A 267 -8.25 -9.15 2.49
C CYS A 267 -9.08 -9.13 1.17
N LEU A 268 -9.04 -8.05 0.40
CA LEU A 268 -9.83 -7.83 -0.81
C LEU A 268 -9.58 -8.91 -1.88
N LEU A 269 -8.38 -8.95 -2.47
CA LEU A 269 -8.06 -9.91 -3.53
C LEU A 269 -8.14 -11.39 -3.10
N PRO A 270 -7.71 -11.77 -1.87
CA PRO A 270 -7.89 -13.12 -1.35
C PRO A 270 -9.36 -13.62 -1.33
N THR A 271 -10.36 -12.73 -1.24
CA THR A 271 -11.79 -13.11 -1.28
C THR A 271 -12.13 -13.91 -2.53
N GLY A 272 -11.56 -13.54 -3.68
CA GLY A 272 -11.77 -14.25 -4.95
C GLY A 272 -11.11 -15.63 -5.02
N LEU A 273 -10.33 -16.02 -4.02
CA LEU A 273 -9.63 -17.29 -3.97
C LEU A 273 -10.32 -18.33 -3.07
N LEU A 274 -11.29 -17.89 -2.26
CA LEU A 274 -12.06 -18.74 -1.35
C LEU A 274 -12.80 -19.88 -2.06
N PRO A 275 -13.44 -19.69 -3.24
CA PRO A 275 -14.06 -20.78 -3.99
C PRO A 275 -13.08 -21.80 -4.55
N HIS A 276 -11.77 -21.56 -4.41
CA HIS A 276 -10.73 -22.42 -4.93
C HIS A 276 -9.95 -23.14 -3.82
N GLY A 277 -10.45 -23.10 -2.57
CA GLY A 277 -9.80 -23.71 -1.41
C GLY A 277 -8.55 -22.95 -0.95
N ILE A 278 -8.38 -21.70 -1.35
CA ILE A 278 -7.19 -20.91 -1.04
C ILE A 278 -7.57 -19.86 0.01
N ASN A 279 -7.51 -20.27 1.28
CA ASN A 279 -7.88 -19.41 2.41
C ASN A 279 -6.74 -18.46 2.81
N PHE A 280 -5.49 -18.93 2.73
CA PHE A 280 -4.29 -18.16 3.09
C PHE A 280 -3.23 -18.25 1.98
N PRO A 281 -3.27 -17.34 1.00
CA PRO A 281 -2.23 -17.25 -0.02
C PRO A 281 -0.85 -17.08 0.62
N GLY A 282 0.08 -18.00 0.35
CA GLY A 282 1.46 -17.94 0.85
C GLY A 282 1.76 -18.75 2.11
N ILE A 283 0.76 -19.35 2.76
CA ILE A 283 0.98 -20.27 3.90
C ILE A 283 0.72 -21.73 3.51
N SER A 284 -0.38 -22.01 2.80
CA SER A 284 -0.72 -23.38 2.38
C SER A 284 0.35 -23.94 1.43
N SER A 285 1.06 -24.98 1.86
CA SER A 285 2.10 -25.70 1.09
C SER A 285 1.59 -26.24 -0.25
N MET A 286 0.29 -26.57 -0.30
CA MET A 286 -0.40 -27.13 -1.45
C MET A 286 -0.81 -26.08 -2.49
N THR A 287 -1.00 -24.81 -2.09
CA THR A 287 -1.41 -23.76 -3.02
C THR A 287 -0.21 -22.91 -3.46
N LYS A 288 0.48 -23.38 -4.50
CA LYS A 288 1.56 -22.61 -5.14
C LYS A 288 0.97 -21.63 -6.14
N LEU A 289 0.56 -20.44 -5.69
CA LEU A 289 0.34 -19.33 -6.62
C LEU A 289 1.68 -18.94 -7.26
N SER A 290 1.70 -18.78 -8.59
CA SER A 290 2.87 -18.28 -9.32
C SER A 290 2.88 -16.75 -9.36
N LEU A 291 1.70 -16.13 -9.37
CA LEU A 291 1.54 -14.68 -9.33
C LEU A 291 0.21 -14.30 -8.69
N MET A 292 0.26 -13.33 -7.80
CA MET A 292 -0.90 -12.59 -7.30
C MET A 292 -0.52 -11.12 -7.17
N ALA A 293 -1.21 -10.25 -7.88
CA ALA A 293 -0.98 -8.81 -7.85
C ALA A 293 -2.25 -8.04 -8.22
N SER A 294 -2.47 -6.90 -7.56
CA SER A 294 -3.53 -5.95 -7.91
C SER A 294 -3.23 -5.31 -9.27
N LEU A 295 -4.26 -5.10 -10.10
CA LEU A 295 -4.14 -4.42 -11.40
C LEU A 295 -4.64 -2.98 -11.29
N ASP A 296 -5.81 -2.80 -10.68
CA ASP A 296 -6.43 -1.52 -10.41
C ASP A 296 -6.94 -1.44 -8.96
N HIS A 297 -7.45 -0.28 -8.57
CA HIS A 297 -8.20 -0.08 -7.33
C HIS A 297 -9.10 1.13 -7.49
N ALA A 298 -10.37 1.01 -7.13
CA ALA A 298 -11.33 2.11 -7.15
C ALA A 298 -12.09 2.18 -5.83
N MET A 299 -12.29 3.40 -5.33
CA MET A 299 -13.04 3.67 -4.11
C MET A 299 -13.97 4.86 -4.29
N TRP A 300 -15.12 4.78 -3.64
CA TRP A 300 -16.08 5.88 -3.49
C TRP A 300 -16.42 6.02 -2.01
N PHE A 301 -16.29 7.24 -1.47
CA PHE A 301 -16.57 7.57 -0.08
C PHE A 301 -17.90 8.31 -0.02
N HIS A 302 -18.84 7.75 0.74
CA HIS A 302 -20.25 8.15 0.76
C HIS A 302 -20.63 8.90 2.03
N SER A 303 -19.98 8.57 3.14
CA SER A 303 -20.30 9.16 4.45
C SER A 303 -19.04 9.32 5.30
N PRO A 304 -18.97 10.35 6.17
CA PRO A 304 -17.88 10.50 7.13
C PRO A 304 -17.80 9.30 8.09
N PHE A 305 -16.59 8.90 8.44
CA PHE A 305 -16.33 7.89 9.45
C PHE A 305 -14.91 8.00 10.00
N ARG A 306 -14.67 7.33 11.12
CA ARG A 306 -13.37 7.27 11.76
C ARG A 306 -12.70 5.93 11.51
N ALA A 307 -11.57 5.95 10.82
CA ALA A 307 -10.74 4.77 10.58
C ALA A 307 -10.04 4.21 11.85
N ASP A 308 -10.03 4.95 12.96
CA ASP A 308 -9.56 4.48 14.27
C ASP A 308 -10.69 3.92 15.17
N GLU A 309 -11.91 3.87 14.63
CA GLU A 309 -13.03 3.10 15.15
C GLU A 309 -13.24 1.85 14.31
N TRP A 310 -14.03 0.89 14.81
CA TRP A 310 -14.29 -0.35 14.07
C TRP A 310 -15.10 -0.09 12.81
N VAL A 311 -14.58 -0.57 11.69
CA VAL A 311 -15.25 -0.56 10.38
C VAL A 311 -15.38 -2.01 9.91
N LEU A 312 -16.59 -2.43 9.57
CA LEU A 312 -16.84 -3.70 8.93
C LEU A 312 -16.53 -3.57 7.45
N TYR A 313 -15.62 -4.40 6.95
CA TYR A 313 -15.36 -4.55 5.54
C TYR A 313 -16.03 -5.82 5.02
N ASP A 314 -17.14 -5.64 4.28
CA ASP A 314 -17.89 -6.72 3.65
C ASP A 314 -17.45 -6.88 2.19
N LEU A 315 -17.03 -8.09 1.83
CA LEU A 315 -16.31 -8.39 0.60
C LEU A 315 -17.01 -9.51 -0.18
N ASP A 316 -17.04 -9.36 -1.51
CA ASP A 316 -17.51 -10.41 -2.41
C ASP A 316 -16.70 -10.50 -3.71
N SER A 317 -16.65 -11.68 -4.32
CA SER A 317 -16.06 -11.90 -5.64
C SER A 317 -17.07 -12.53 -6.59
N PRO A 318 -17.64 -11.77 -7.54
CA PRO A 318 -18.62 -12.33 -8.46
C PRO A 318 -17.99 -13.17 -9.56
N ARG A 319 -16.69 -13.01 -9.84
CA ARG A 319 -16.03 -13.73 -10.94
C ARG A 319 -14.51 -13.83 -10.79
N ALA A 320 -14.02 -15.06 -10.92
CA ALA A 320 -12.63 -15.37 -11.20
C ALA A 320 -12.53 -16.14 -12.53
N ALA A 321 -11.89 -15.55 -13.54
CA ALA A 321 -11.72 -16.16 -14.86
C ALA A 321 -10.55 -15.53 -15.61
N GLY A 322 -9.93 -16.27 -16.54
CA GLY A 322 -8.87 -15.73 -17.41
C GLY A 322 -7.62 -15.25 -16.65
N ASN A 323 -7.27 -15.93 -15.55
CA ASN A 323 -6.19 -15.55 -14.63
C ASN A 323 -6.38 -14.20 -13.93
N ARG A 324 -7.64 -13.77 -13.77
CA ARG A 324 -8.01 -12.57 -13.02
C ARG A 324 -9.15 -12.88 -12.07
N THR A 325 -9.26 -12.09 -11.01
CA THR A 325 -10.41 -12.10 -10.12
C THR A 325 -10.88 -10.68 -9.85
N LEU A 326 -12.19 -10.46 -9.98
CA LEU A 326 -12.86 -9.22 -9.64
C LEU A 326 -13.43 -9.34 -8.23
N VAL A 327 -13.19 -8.33 -7.42
CA VAL A 327 -13.63 -8.27 -6.03
C VAL A 327 -14.24 -6.90 -5.74
N PHE A 328 -15.30 -6.92 -4.94
CA PHE A 328 -16.00 -5.74 -4.45
C PHE A 328 -15.94 -5.72 -2.93
N GLY A 329 -15.99 -4.51 -2.38
CA GLY A 329 -15.97 -4.27 -0.96
C GLY A 329 -16.90 -3.13 -0.54
N ARG A 330 -17.42 -3.21 0.68
CA ARG A 330 -18.29 -2.20 1.30
C ARG A 330 -17.82 -1.98 2.74
N LEU A 331 -17.53 -0.72 3.08
CA LEU A 331 -17.11 -0.33 4.43
C LEU A 331 -18.32 0.22 5.18
N TYR A 332 -18.63 -0.38 6.33
CA TYR A 332 -19.69 0.06 7.23
C TYR A 332 -19.11 0.47 8.58
N ASN A 333 -19.54 1.59 9.17
CA ASN A 333 -19.22 1.88 10.56
C ASN A 333 -20.02 0.98 11.52
N GLN A 334 -19.73 1.01 12.83
CA GLN A 334 -20.46 0.19 13.83
C GLN A 334 -21.96 0.51 13.93
N ALA A 335 -22.38 1.69 13.50
CA ALA A 335 -23.79 2.06 13.42
C ALA A 335 -24.50 1.47 12.17
N GLY A 336 -23.76 0.79 11.29
CA GLY A 336 -24.28 0.16 10.08
C GLY A 336 -24.44 1.11 8.89
N VAL A 337 -23.86 2.32 8.95
CA VAL A 337 -23.86 3.28 7.84
C VAL A 337 -22.84 2.84 6.79
N LEU A 338 -23.24 2.80 5.52
CA LEU A 338 -22.34 2.51 4.40
C LEU A 338 -21.43 3.71 4.12
N CYS A 339 -20.19 3.64 4.58
CA CYS A 339 -19.25 4.74 4.50
C CYS A 339 -18.48 4.78 3.17
N ALA A 340 -18.17 3.62 2.58
CA ALA A 340 -17.46 3.56 1.30
C ALA A 340 -17.74 2.28 0.52
N SER A 341 -17.48 2.33 -0.79
CA SER A 341 -17.47 1.16 -1.68
C SER A 341 -16.14 1.04 -2.40
N VAL A 342 -15.74 -0.21 -2.67
CA VAL A 342 -14.43 -0.56 -3.24
C VAL A 342 -14.62 -1.55 -4.40
N ALA A 343 -13.83 -1.41 -5.45
CA ALA A 343 -13.72 -2.38 -6.54
C ALA A 343 -12.25 -2.57 -6.92
N GLN A 344 -11.86 -3.81 -7.20
CA GLN A 344 -10.51 -4.16 -7.65
C GLN A 344 -10.54 -5.42 -8.52
N GLU A 345 -9.82 -5.40 -9.63
CA GLU A 345 -9.40 -6.59 -10.36
C GLU A 345 -7.92 -6.87 -10.06
N GLY A 346 -7.57 -8.13 -9.85
CA GLY A 346 -6.19 -8.55 -9.71
C GLY A 346 -5.87 -9.76 -10.58
N VAL A 347 -4.60 -9.88 -10.95
CA VAL A 347 -4.09 -11.07 -11.64
C VAL A 347 -3.84 -12.17 -10.59
N VAL A 348 -4.31 -13.37 -10.89
CA VAL A 348 -4.10 -14.55 -10.05
C VAL A 348 -3.74 -15.71 -10.96
N ARG A 349 -2.57 -16.31 -10.73
CA ARG A 349 -2.09 -17.46 -11.48
C ARG A 349 -1.66 -18.56 -10.53
N LYS A 350 -2.14 -19.78 -10.77
CA LYS A 350 -1.62 -20.98 -10.12
C LYS A 350 -0.34 -21.42 -10.83
N ARG A 351 0.60 -22.01 -10.10
CA ARG A 351 1.76 -22.70 -10.67
C ARG A 351 1.25 -23.98 -11.35
N LYS A 352 1.69 -24.24 -12.58
CA LYS A 352 1.41 -25.51 -13.25
C LYS A 352 2.36 -26.57 -12.71
N ALA A 353 1.91 -27.83 -12.62
CA ALA A 353 2.81 -28.94 -12.31
C ALA A 353 3.92 -29.01 -13.38
N GLY A 354 5.19 -28.94 -12.95
CA GLY A 354 6.36 -28.99 -13.84
C GLY A 354 7.11 -27.67 -14.08
N ASP A 355 6.57 -26.52 -13.69
CA ASP A 355 7.30 -25.24 -13.83
C ASP A 355 8.45 -25.13 -12.82
N GLN A 356 9.70 -25.10 -13.31
CA GLN A 356 10.86 -24.69 -12.53
C GLN A 356 10.72 -23.22 -12.11
N GLN A 357 11.32 -22.87 -10.98
CA GLN A 357 11.26 -21.55 -10.35
C GLN A 357 11.95 -20.47 -11.21
N THR A 358 11.28 -20.00 -12.24
CA THR A 358 11.67 -18.76 -12.94
C THR A 358 10.97 -17.60 -12.24
N ALA A 359 11.73 -16.56 -11.88
CA ALA A 359 11.15 -15.36 -11.30
C ALA A 359 10.11 -14.79 -12.27
N PRO A 360 8.93 -14.32 -11.80
CA PRO A 360 7.95 -13.73 -12.70
C PRO A 360 8.55 -12.47 -13.33
N VAL A 361 8.84 -12.53 -14.62
CA VAL A 361 9.10 -11.37 -15.46
C VAL A 361 7.75 -10.71 -15.70
N LEU A 362 7.42 -9.70 -14.89
CA LEU A 362 6.40 -8.73 -15.28
C LEU A 362 6.99 -7.85 -16.38
N PRO A 363 6.17 -7.40 -17.36
CA PRO A 363 6.65 -6.53 -18.42
C PRO A 363 7.32 -5.28 -17.82
N VAL A 364 8.47 -4.93 -18.39
CA VAL A 364 9.46 -3.98 -17.86
C VAL A 364 8.89 -2.62 -17.58
#